data_AF-A0A7X7L7U0-F1
#
_entry.id   AF-A0A7X7L7U0-F1
#
_cell.length_a   1.000
_cell.length_b   1.000
_cell.length_c   1.000
_cell.angle_alpha   90.00
_cell.angle_beta   90.00
_cell.angle_gamma   90.00
#
_symmetry.space_group_name_H-M   'P 1'
#
loop_
_entity.id
_entity.type
_entity.pdbx_description
1 polymer ?
#
loop_
_entity_poly.entity_id
_entity_poly.type
_entity_poly.pdbx_seq_one_letter_code
_entity_poly.pdbx_strand_id
1 'polypeptide(L)'
;MKAKNSTDVRKNWSETIDSAVRSHPEFIKRNRDLLTLINTSHLEKLLTKYNIYVEIEYVENSVYIAKIPVFDIFVKADTISEVSDISVSRMIEFCEKYYENLDINVNLPDRADLLPYVLKVIIAIINEDDIKDMLIIKN
;
A
#
# COMPACT_ATOMS: atom_id res chain seq x y z
N MET A 1 2.39 -13.47 24.50
CA MET A 1 1.87 -13.83 23.16
C MET A 1 2.63 -15.04 22.66
N LYS A 2 1.98 -16.07 22.10
CA LYS A 2 2.63 -17.28 21.57
C LYS A 2 2.15 -17.52 20.15
N ALA A 3 3.06 -17.92 19.25
CA ALA A 3 2.69 -18.29 17.89
C ALA A 3 2.01 -19.69 17.88
N LYS A 4 0.92 -19.83 17.13
CA LYS A 4 0.22 -21.10 16.88
C LYS A 4 1.02 -21.93 15.87
N ASN A 5 1.10 -23.25 16.05
CA ASN A 5 1.72 -24.12 15.04
C ASN A 5 0.83 -24.17 13.78
N SER A 6 1.43 -24.12 12.59
CA SER A 6 0.70 -24.22 11.31
C SER A 6 -0.22 -25.45 11.22
N THR A 7 0.12 -26.56 11.87
CA THR A 7 -0.72 -27.76 11.91
C THR A 7 -2.02 -27.53 12.69
N ASP A 8 -1.94 -26.79 13.80
CA ASP A 8 -3.11 -26.51 14.65
C ASP A 8 -4.00 -25.45 14.00
N VAL A 9 -3.39 -24.44 13.36
CA VAL A 9 -4.12 -23.47 12.56
C VAL A 9 -4.88 -24.15 11.42
N ARG A 10 -4.24 -25.10 10.71
CA ARG A 10 -4.91 -25.84 9.63
C ARG A 10 -6.11 -26.64 10.13
N LYS A 11 -6.04 -27.23 11.33
CA LYS A 11 -7.17 -27.96 11.95
C LYS A 11 -8.32 -27.03 12.36
N ASN A 12 -7.98 -25.80 12.78
CA ASN A 12 -8.91 -24.81 13.32
C ASN A 12 -8.93 -23.53 12.47
N TRP A 13 -8.99 -23.69 11.15
CA TRP A 13 -8.77 -22.57 10.21
C TRP A 13 -9.82 -21.47 10.36
N SER A 14 -11.11 -21.83 10.38
CA SER A 14 -12.21 -20.87 10.53
C SER A 14 -12.12 -20.10 11.84
N GLU A 15 -11.86 -20.77 12.96
CA GLU A 15 -11.68 -20.12 14.26
C GLU A 15 -10.47 -19.16 14.27
N THR A 16 -9.38 -19.54 13.60
CA THR A 16 -8.20 -18.69 13.46
C THR A 16 -8.51 -17.43 12.63
N ILE A 17 -9.27 -17.56 11.54
CA ILE A 17 -9.73 -16.42 10.74
C ILE A 17 -10.66 -15.53 11.57
N ASP A 18 -11.67 -16.10 12.23
CA ASP A 18 -12.64 -15.34 13.03
C ASP A 18 -11.92 -14.51 14.11
N SER A 19 -10.91 -15.10 14.76
CA SER A 19 -10.05 -14.41 15.72
C SER A 19 -9.24 -13.28 15.08
N ALA A 20 -8.58 -13.54 13.95
CA ALA A 20 -7.79 -12.54 13.22
C ALA A 20 -8.63 -11.34 12.74
N VAL A 21 -9.86 -11.61 12.32
CA VAL A 21 -10.80 -10.59 11.84
C VAL A 21 -11.36 -9.77 13.02
N ARG A 22 -11.80 -10.41 14.10
CA ARG A 22 -12.63 -9.76 15.13
C ARG A 22 -11.89 -9.37 16.41
N SER A 23 -10.72 -9.94 16.67
CA SER A 23 -10.02 -9.77 17.95
C SER A 23 -8.64 -9.15 17.78
N HIS A 24 -7.67 -9.92 17.27
CA HIS A 24 -6.28 -9.51 17.22
C HIS A 24 -5.52 -10.25 16.10
N PRO A 25 -4.38 -9.72 15.62
CA PRO A 25 -3.52 -10.45 14.70
C PRO A 25 -3.14 -11.84 15.24
N GLU A 26 -3.05 -12.82 14.34
CA GLU A 26 -2.69 -14.20 14.65
C GLU A 26 -1.26 -14.48 14.17
N PHE A 27 -0.40 -14.93 15.08
CA PHE A 27 0.99 -15.27 14.77
C PHE A 27 1.12 -16.77 14.61
N ILE A 28 1.68 -17.20 13.49
CA ILE A 28 1.68 -18.62 13.09
C ILE A 28 3.11 -19.04 12.76
N LYS A 29 3.56 -20.12 13.40
CA LYS A 29 4.88 -20.71 13.19
C LYS A 29 4.78 -21.92 12.27
N ARG A 30 5.53 -21.90 11.17
CA ARG A 30 5.69 -23.02 10.23
C ARG A 30 7.17 -23.40 10.18
N ASN A 31 7.55 -24.47 10.88
CA ASN A 31 8.95 -24.87 11.04
C ASN A 31 9.83 -23.72 11.60
N ARG A 32 10.66 -23.11 10.75
CA ARG A 32 11.54 -21.97 11.07
C ARG A 32 10.91 -20.61 10.75
N ASP A 33 9.84 -20.60 9.94
CA ASP A 33 9.20 -19.38 9.47
C ASP A 33 8.11 -18.92 10.44
N LEU A 34 7.90 -17.60 10.47
CA LEU A 34 6.83 -16.95 11.20
C LEU A 34 6.01 -16.12 10.21
N LEU A 35 4.70 -16.27 10.27
CA LEU A 35 3.76 -15.48 9.47
C LEU A 35 2.71 -14.86 10.39
N THR A 36 2.14 -13.75 9.96
CA THR A 36 1.11 -13.02 10.71
C THR A 36 -0.13 -12.91 9.84
N LEU A 37 -1.28 -13.31 10.38
CA LEU A 37 -2.59 -12.97 9.84
C LEU A 37 -3.07 -11.72 10.56
N ILE A 38 -3.38 -10.68 9.79
CA ILE A 38 -3.85 -9.40 10.31
C ILE A 38 -5.02 -8.94 9.43
N ASN A 39 -6.07 -8.41 10.05
CA ASN A 39 -7.16 -7.81 9.30
C ASN A 39 -6.71 -6.48 8.65
N THR A 40 -7.39 -6.09 7.56
CA THR A 40 -7.03 -4.89 6.79
C THR A 40 -7.11 -3.61 7.61
N SER A 41 -8.13 -3.45 8.46
CA SER A 41 -8.27 -2.27 9.33
C SER A 41 -7.10 -2.07 10.30
N HIS A 42 -6.56 -3.15 10.88
CA HIS A 42 -5.37 -3.09 11.73
C HIS A 42 -4.12 -2.78 10.90
N LEU A 43 -4.01 -3.36 9.70
CA LEU A 43 -2.91 -3.08 8.80
C LEU A 43 -2.92 -1.61 8.34
N GLU A 44 -4.07 -1.06 7.97
CA GLU A 44 -4.26 0.36 7.66
C GLU A 44 -3.79 1.27 8.80
N LYS A 45 -4.14 0.93 10.06
CA LYS A 45 -3.66 1.67 11.24
C LYS A 45 -2.14 1.68 11.33
N LEU A 46 -1.47 0.56 11.02
CA LEU A 46 -0.01 0.51 10.95
C LEU A 46 0.55 1.37 9.81
N LEU A 47 -0.20 1.46 8.71
CA LEU A 47 0.18 2.18 7.50
C LEU A 47 -0.16 3.68 7.52
N THR A 48 -0.86 4.18 8.55
CA THR A 48 -1.27 5.59 8.69
C THR A 48 -0.12 6.59 8.54
N LYS A 49 1.09 6.24 8.98
CA LYS A 49 2.26 7.12 8.94
C LYS A 49 2.92 7.24 7.56
N TYR A 50 2.58 6.35 6.63
CA TYR A 50 3.16 6.34 5.28
C TYR A 50 2.31 7.21 4.36
N ASN A 51 2.58 8.51 4.42
CA ASN A 51 1.88 9.54 3.67
C ASN A 51 2.41 9.64 2.24
N ILE A 52 1.51 9.61 1.25
CA ILE A 52 1.88 9.78 -0.15
C ILE A 52 1.70 11.27 -0.46
N TYR A 53 2.82 11.98 -0.58
CA TYR A 53 2.80 13.40 -0.91
C TYR A 53 2.80 13.60 -2.42
N VAL A 54 1.99 14.55 -2.87
CA VAL A 54 2.01 15.05 -4.25
C VAL A 54 2.39 16.53 -4.24
N GLU A 55 3.35 16.89 -5.07
CA GLU A 55 3.76 18.27 -5.30
C GLU A 55 3.16 18.70 -6.64
N ILE A 56 2.30 19.72 -6.65
CA ILE A 56 1.65 20.23 -7.86
C ILE A 56 2.17 21.64 -8.13
N GLU A 57 2.78 21.82 -9.30
CA GLU A 57 3.32 23.09 -9.77
C GLU A 57 2.57 23.55 -11.01
N TYR A 58 2.22 24.83 -11.06
CA TYR A 58 1.73 25.48 -12.27
C TYR A 58 2.90 26.09 -13.04
N VAL A 59 3.06 25.67 -14.29
CA VAL A 59 4.12 26.10 -15.20
C VAL A 59 3.53 26.97 -16.30
N GLU A 60 4.35 27.86 -16.86
CA GLU A 60 3.98 28.75 -17.97
C GLU A 60 3.26 27.99 -19.11
N ASN A 61 2.28 28.66 -19.73
CA ASN A 61 1.36 28.15 -20.76
C ASN A 61 0.21 27.26 -20.25
N SER A 62 -0.30 27.47 -19.04
CA SER A 62 -1.47 26.75 -18.52
C SER A 62 -1.27 25.25 -18.33
N VAL A 63 -0.06 24.84 -17.96
CA VAL A 63 0.27 23.44 -17.73
C VAL A 63 0.50 23.20 -16.24
N TYR A 64 -0.08 22.13 -15.72
CA TYR A 64 0.19 21.60 -14.38
C TYR A 64 1.18 20.44 -14.45
N ILE A 65 2.13 20.43 -13.52
CA ILE A 65 3.05 19.31 -13.29
C ILE A 65 2.79 18.75 -11.89
N ALA A 66 2.51 17.45 -11.79
CA ALA A 66 2.43 16.74 -10.53
C ALA A 66 3.63 15.80 -10.35
N LYS A 67 4.17 15.77 -9.14
CA LYS A 67 5.27 14.88 -8.75
C LYS A 67 4.83 14.07 -7.54
N ILE A 68 5.02 12.76 -7.58
CA ILE A 68 4.86 11.87 -6.42
C ILE A 68 6.25 11.31 -6.10
N PRO A 69 7.04 11.99 -5.24
CA PRO A 69 8.47 11.70 -5.08
C PRO A 69 8.75 10.27 -4.62
N VAL A 70 7.88 9.70 -3.77
CA VAL A 70 8.07 8.35 -3.22
C VAL A 70 8.05 7.26 -4.30
N PHE A 71 7.40 7.50 -5.43
CA PHE A 71 7.31 6.54 -6.54
C PHE A 71 8.09 6.99 -7.79
N ASP A 72 8.82 8.11 -7.71
CA ASP A 72 9.51 8.71 -8.86
C ASP A 72 8.55 8.98 -10.04
N ILE A 73 7.30 9.35 -9.74
CA ILE A 73 6.27 9.61 -10.75
C ILE A 73 6.21 11.11 -11.06
N PHE A 74 6.25 11.42 -12.35
CA PHE A 74 6.06 12.76 -12.90
C PHE A 74 4.94 12.74 -13.93
N VAL A 75 4.01 13.68 -13.79
CA VAL A 75 2.83 13.81 -14.66
C VAL A 75 2.70 15.25 -15.10
N LYS A 76 2.31 15.47 -16.36
CA LYS A 76 2.07 16.78 -16.95
C LYS A 76 0.71 16.76 -17.64
N ALA A 77 -0.12 17.77 -17.39
CA ALA A 77 -1.44 17.91 -18.01
C ALA A 77 -1.87 19.38 -18.05
N ASP A 78 -2.93 19.69 -18.82
CA ASP A 78 -3.41 21.07 -19.02
C ASP A 78 -4.35 21.53 -17.89
N THR A 79 -4.89 20.59 -17.11
CA THR A 79 -5.80 20.89 -16.00
C THR A 79 -5.41 20.16 -14.72
N ILE A 80 -5.81 20.73 -13.58
CA ILE A 80 -5.57 20.11 -12.27
C ILE A 80 -6.35 18.80 -12.10
N SER A 81 -7.53 18.67 -12.72
CA SER A 81 -8.30 17.43 -12.68
C SER A 81 -7.54 16.33 -13.45
N GLU A 82 -7.11 16.63 -14.67
CA GLU A 82 -6.41 15.67 -15.52
C GLU A 82 -5.07 15.26 -14.91
N VAL A 83 -4.30 16.22 -14.36
CA VAL A 83 -3.02 15.89 -13.71
C VAL A 83 -3.24 14.97 -12.51
N SER A 84 -4.33 15.16 -11.76
CA SER A 84 -4.69 14.30 -10.63
C SER A 84 -5.12 12.90 -11.08
N ASP A 85 -5.98 12.80 -12.10
CA ASP A 85 -6.48 11.53 -12.62
C ASP A 85 -5.34 10.66 -13.17
N ILE A 86 -4.45 11.25 -13.97
CA ILE A 86 -3.27 10.57 -14.50
C ILE A 86 -2.32 10.17 -13.36
N SER A 87 -2.13 11.04 -12.37
CA SER A 87 -1.27 10.73 -11.20
C SER A 87 -1.75 9.50 -10.43
N VAL A 88 -3.05 9.42 -10.15
CA VAL A 88 -3.65 8.26 -9.49
C VAL A 88 -3.48 6.99 -10.33
N SER A 89 -3.78 7.07 -11.63
CA SER A 89 -3.65 5.92 -12.53
C SER A 89 -2.20 5.39 -12.58
N ARG A 90 -1.21 6.30 -12.69
CA ARG A 90 0.22 5.94 -12.72
C ARG A 90 0.71 5.37 -11.40
N MET A 91 0.18 5.87 -10.28
CA MET A 91 0.48 5.35 -8.94
C MET A 91 -0.05 3.93 -8.75
N ILE A 92 -1.29 3.67 -9.16
CA ILE A 92 -1.90 2.33 -9.13
C ILE A 92 -1.06 1.37 -9.98
N GLU A 93 -0.77 1.74 -11.23
CA GLU A 93 0.04 0.94 -12.14
C GLU A 93 1.41 0.60 -11.55
N PHE A 94 2.07 1.57 -10.91
CA PHE A 94 3.34 1.35 -10.21
C PHE A 94 3.19 0.33 -9.07
N CYS A 95 2.18 0.50 -8.22
CA CYS A 95 1.96 -0.36 -7.06
C CYS A 95 1.62 -1.81 -7.45
N GLU A 96 0.80 -2.00 -8.47
CA GLU A 96 0.48 -3.32 -9.01
C GLU A 96 1.73 -4.01 -9.56
N LYS A 97 2.51 -3.34 -10.42
CA LYS A 97 3.77 -3.88 -10.95
C LYS A 97 4.79 -4.20 -9.87
N TYR A 98 4.85 -3.35 -8.83
CA TYR A 98 5.70 -3.60 -7.67
C TYR A 98 5.29 -4.90 -6.98
N TYR A 99 3.98 -5.05 -6.70
CA TYR A 99 3.42 -6.17 -5.96
C TYR A 99 3.46 -7.50 -6.75
N GLU A 100 3.31 -7.45 -8.07
CA GLU A 100 3.50 -8.62 -8.96
C GLU A 100 4.91 -9.22 -8.85
N ASN A 101 5.92 -8.39 -8.57
CA ASN A 101 7.33 -8.78 -8.44
C ASN A 101 7.84 -8.53 -7.01
N LEU A 102 6.97 -8.77 -6.02
CA LEU A 102 7.20 -8.39 -4.62
C LEU A 102 8.52 -8.97 -4.08
N ASP A 103 8.81 -10.24 -4.35
CA ASP A 103 10.00 -10.95 -3.90
C ASP A 103 11.30 -10.31 -4.40
N ILE A 104 11.30 -9.77 -5.62
CA ILE A 104 12.44 -9.04 -6.17
C ILE A 104 12.50 -7.65 -5.55
N ASN A 105 11.40 -6.90 -5.59
CA ASN A 105 11.38 -5.48 -5.24
C ASN A 105 11.68 -5.22 -3.75
N VAL A 106 11.20 -6.07 -2.83
CA VAL A 106 11.48 -5.88 -1.39
C VAL A 106 12.93 -6.13 -1.01
N ASN A 107 13.70 -6.81 -1.89
CA ASN A 107 15.10 -7.12 -1.67
C ASN A 107 16.05 -6.14 -2.37
N LEU A 108 15.53 -5.17 -3.13
CA LEU A 108 16.33 -4.13 -3.77
C LEU A 108 16.51 -2.93 -2.82
N PRO A 109 17.75 -2.40 -2.62
CA PRO A 109 18.03 -1.36 -1.63
C PRO A 109 17.20 -0.07 -1.78
N ASP A 110 16.88 0.32 -3.01
CA ASP A 110 16.13 1.52 -3.38
C ASP A 110 14.61 1.32 -3.34
N ARG A 111 14.13 0.08 -3.16
CA ARG A 111 12.72 -0.29 -3.28
C ARG A 111 12.15 -1.00 -2.06
N ALA A 112 12.99 -1.51 -1.18
CA ALA A 112 12.58 -2.19 0.05
C ALA A 112 11.62 -1.33 0.90
N ASP A 113 11.95 -0.05 1.05
CA ASP A 113 11.19 0.90 1.87
C ASP A 113 9.85 1.34 1.23
N LEU A 114 9.58 0.96 -0.03
CA LEU A 114 8.34 1.28 -0.72
C LEU A 114 7.18 0.36 -0.33
N LEU A 115 7.47 -0.82 0.24
CA LEU A 115 6.47 -1.83 0.56
C LEU A 115 5.28 -1.28 1.37
N PRO A 116 5.47 -0.46 2.42
CA PRO A 116 4.34 0.07 3.17
C PRO A 116 3.42 0.98 2.32
N TYR A 117 3.99 1.80 1.44
CA TYR A 117 3.22 2.66 0.55
C TYR A 117 2.43 1.84 -0.48
N VAL A 118 3.07 0.82 -1.06
CA VAL A 118 2.43 -0.09 -2.01
C VAL A 118 1.28 -0.85 -1.34
N LEU A 119 1.50 -1.43 -0.16
CA LEU A 119 0.44 -2.12 0.58
C LEU A 119 -0.72 -1.17 0.92
N LYS A 120 -0.43 0.09 1.26
CA LYS A 120 -1.46 1.09 1.54
C LYS A 120 -2.36 1.32 0.32
N VAL A 121 -1.78 1.47 -0.87
CA VAL A 121 -2.54 1.65 -2.13
C VAL A 121 -3.31 0.39 -2.49
N ILE A 122 -2.69 -0.80 -2.41
CA ILE A 122 -3.36 -2.07 -2.73
C ILE A 122 -4.56 -2.32 -1.81
N ILE A 123 -4.46 -2.04 -0.51
CA ILE A 123 -5.59 -2.17 0.43
C ILE A 123 -6.73 -1.21 0.05
N ALA A 124 -6.40 0.04 -0.28
CA ALA A 124 -7.40 1.01 -0.73
C ALA A 124 -8.13 0.55 -2.01
N ILE A 125 -7.42 -0.04 -2.98
CA ILE A 125 -8.03 -0.64 -4.19
C ILE A 125 -9.01 -1.76 -3.80
N ILE A 126 -8.58 -2.68 -2.92
CA ILE A 126 -9.41 -3.83 -2.49
C ILE A 126 -10.65 -3.38 -1.73
N ASN A 127 -10.55 -2.30 -0.95
CA ASN A 127 -11.68 -1.73 -0.22
C ASN A 127 -12.58 -0.84 -1.08
N GLU A 128 -12.23 -0.60 -2.35
CA GLU A 128 -12.94 0.34 -3.24
C GLU A 128 -12.93 1.79 -2.71
N ASP A 129 -11.87 2.18 -2.00
CA ASP A 129 -11.69 3.53 -1.47
C ASP A 129 -11.38 4.53 -2.61
N ASP A 130 -11.72 5.82 -2.42
CA ASP A 130 -11.27 6.87 -3.34
C ASP A 130 -9.77 7.15 -3.14
N ILE A 131 -8.97 6.67 -4.08
CA ILE A 131 -7.51 6.78 -4.02
C ILE A 131 -7.01 8.22 -4.15
N LYS A 132 -7.85 9.15 -4.66
CA LYS A 132 -7.49 10.58 -4.71
C LYS A 132 -7.25 11.14 -3.31
N ASP A 133 -8.00 10.68 -2.31
CA ASP A 133 -7.89 11.14 -0.93
C ASP A 133 -6.57 10.71 -0.26
N MET A 134 -5.84 9.77 -0.86
CA MET A 134 -4.53 9.33 -0.38
C MET A 134 -3.40 10.31 -0.72
N LEU A 135 -3.60 11.17 -1.72
CA LEU A 135 -2.62 12.14 -2.17
C LEU A 135 -2.67 13.39 -1.30
N ILE A 136 -1.63 13.60 -0.50
CA ILE A 136 -1.51 14.80 0.34
C ILE A 136 -0.75 15.86 -0.44
N ILE A 137 -1.46 16.92 -0.84
CA ILE A 137 -0.85 18.06 -1.54
C ILE A 137 0.16 18.74 -0.62
N LYS A 138 1.41 18.81 -1.08
CA LYS A 138 2.48 19.53 -0.41
C LYS A 138 2.71 20.83 -1.17
N ASN A 139 2.42 21.95 -0.50
CA ASN A 139 2.67 23.30 -1.01
C ASN A 139 4.14 23.69 -0.85
#